data_AF-A0A220SBX8-F1
#
_entry.id   AF-A0A220SBX8-F1
#
_cell.length_a   1.000
_cell.length_b   1.000
_cell.length_c   1.000
_cell.angle_alpha   90.00
_cell.angle_beta   90.00
_cell.angle_gamma   90.00
#
_symmetry.space_group_name_H-M   'P 1'
#
loop_
_entity.id
_entity.type
_entity.pdbx_description
1 polymer ?
#
loop_
_entity_poly.entity_id
_entity_poly.type
_entity_poly.pdbx_seq_one_letter_code
_entity_poly.pdbx_strand_id
1 'polypeptide(L)'
;MKKTLFLLLISSFCFSQTFQTVSLLNNGPNANRINIAVLGDGFTSAQQNNFVTSAQSTINYLFTKSPYTEYKNYFNAYAVKVVSTQTGVKHPGTATDVTEPVIPVSNPTNYLGSSFDFGVHRCIYSNSTNTVGQVLAANVPDYDITYVLGNSTEYGGCGGTYAFASLNNAANEIVVHELGHSFGKLADEYWFAGTGESPNKTQNSNTATVKWKNWVGLNSVGVYPYTESPSWYRPHQNCEMRYLDRQFCSVCKEAIIERIHSLVSPIDSYTPANSSNLNGNAAITFTVNEVLPIPNTLVNSWKLNGTALSSTSNTLTVSPSQLASGLNTLIFSVTDNSSLIKVNSHSTVHFATVTWKLNKSSLKMSDIKAEERRFGIYPNPAENEFYIKGKQDFSKNVKVVLYDGAGRLIPVKFEMKDTSTVRVNITTIPTGTYILSVTDDEGLIISEKIMKE
;
A
#
# COMPACT_ATOMS: atom_id res chain seq x y z
N MET A 1 -10.37 23.88 -59.18
CA MET A 1 -9.88 24.60 -57.97
C MET A 1 -10.17 23.75 -56.74
N LYS A 2 -9.18 23.01 -56.23
CA LYS A 2 -9.31 22.24 -54.97
C LYS A 2 -8.93 23.17 -53.82
N LYS A 3 -9.89 23.47 -52.93
CA LYS A 3 -9.66 24.28 -51.72
C LYS A 3 -9.05 23.38 -50.65
N THR A 4 -7.81 23.65 -50.27
CA THR A 4 -7.15 23.02 -49.12
C THR A 4 -7.64 23.71 -47.85
N LEU A 5 -8.31 22.98 -46.97
CA LEU A 5 -8.78 23.48 -45.67
C LEU A 5 -7.63 23.36 -44.66
N PHE A 6 -7.11 24.49 -44.20
CA PHE A 6 -6.10 24.55 -43.12
C PHE A 6 -6.84 24.47 -41.78
N LEU A 7 -6.69 23.35 -41.06
CA LEU A 7 -7.24 23.20 -39.71
C LEU A 7 -6.24 23.80 -38.71
N LEU A 8 -6.55 24.98 -38.17
CA LEU A 8 -5.80 25.57 -37.07
C LEU A 8 -6.20 24.87 -35.76
N LEU A 9 -5.32 24.03 -35.22
CA LEU A 9 -5.45 23.47 -33.88
C LEU A 9 -5.11 24.57 -32.85
N ILE A 10 -6.13 25.29 -32.39
CA ILE A 10 -6.00 26.17 -31.22
C ILE A 10 -6.08 25.27 -29.98
N SER A 11 -4.92 24.89 -29.45
CA SER A 11 -4.83 24.27 -28.13
C SER A 11 -5.14 25.32 -27.07
N SER A 12 -6.36 25.34 -26.54
CA SER A 12 -6.64 26.05 -25.29
C SER A 12 -5.92 25.32 -24.15
N PHE A 13 -4.85 25.92 -23.63
CA PHE A 13 -4.27 25.49 -22.36
C PHE A 13 -5.23 25.93 -21.24
N CYS A 14 -6.19 25.08 -20.89
CA CYS A 14 -6.92 25.23 -19.62
C CYS A 14 -5.94 24.92 -18.48
N PHE A 15 -5.38 25.96 -17.85
CA PHE A 15 -4.70 25.79 -16.58
C PHE A 15 -5.74 25.36 -15.54
N SER A 16 -5.61 24.14 -15.01
CA SER A 16 -6.44 23.66 -13.90
C SER A 16 -6.22 24.56 -12.68
N GLN A 17 -7.27 24.82 -11.91
CA GLN A 17 -7.18 25.71 -10.76
C GLN A 17 -6.28 25.10 -9.67
N THR A 18 -5.22 25.82 -9.32
CA THR A 18 -4.36 25.46 -8.20
C THR A 18 -4.89 26.06 -6.91
N PHE A 19 -4.79 25.27 -5.85
CA PHE A 19 -5.23 25.61 -4.50
C PHE A 19 -4.04 25.49 -3.55
N GLN A 20 -4.12 26.18 -2.41
CA GLN A 20 -3.10 26.05 -1.39
C GLN A 20 -3.18 24.66 -0.74
N THR A 21 -2.08 23.93 -0.75
CA THR A 21 -1.93 22.66 -0.03
C THR A 21 -1.24 22.89 1.31
N VAL A 22 -1.74 22.25 2.38
CA VAL A 22 -1.20 22.31 3.74
C VAL A 22 -0.88 20.89 4.20
N SER A 23 0.34 20.67 4.73
CA SER A 23 0.72 19.39 5.32
C SER A 23 0.02 19.18 6.67
N LEU A 24 -0.65 18.04 6.83
CA LEU A 24 -1.27 17.58 8.08
C LEU A 24 -0.44 16.48 8.77
N LEU A 25 0.32 15.73 7.97
CA LEU A 25 1.26 14.69 8.41
C LEU A 25 2.38 14.62 7.35
N ASN A 26 3.63 14.69 7.78
CA ASN A 26 4.78 14.52 6.91
C ASN A 26 5.82 13.65 7.61
N ASN A 27 5.92 12.40 7.16
CA ASN A 27 6.85 11.41 7.68
C ASN A 27 8.02 11.14 6.74
N GLY A 28 8.11 11.85 5.61
CA GLY A 28 9.19 11.68 4.63
C GLY A 28 8.80 12.13 3.22
N PRO A 29 9.68 11.90 2.22
CA PRO A 29 9.39 12.21 0.83
C PRO A 29 8.17 11.45 0.30
N ASN A 30 7.33 12.11 -0.50
CA ASN A 30 6.10 11.52 -1.04
C ASN A 30 6.33 10.23 -1.82
N ALA A 31 7.45 10.11 -2.54
CA ALA A 31 7.80 8.91 -3.30
C ALA A 31 7.98 7.66 -2.41
N ASN A 32 8.22 7.86 -1.10
CA ASN A 32 8.46 6.81 -0.13
C ASN A 32 7.32 6.70 0.90
N ARG A 33 6.19 7.38 0.68
CA ARG A 33 5.05 7.40 1.60
C ARG A 33 3.74 7.24 0.82
N ILE A 34 2.70 6.79 1.49
CA ILE A 34 1.34 6.77 0.96
C ILE A 34 0.76 8.15 1.19
N ASN A 35 0.35 8.84 0.13
CA ASN A 35 -0.06 10.24 0.21
C ASN A 35 -1.59 10.35 0.27
N ILE A 36 -2.11 10.83 1.40
CA ILE A 36 -3.55 11.10 1.59
C ILE A 36 -3.83 12.56 1.21
N ALA A 37 -4.77 12.78 0.29
CA ALA A 37 -5.24 14.11 -0.10
C ALA A 37 -6.68 14.35 0.39
N VAL A 38 -6.85 15.30 1.30
CA VAL A 38 -8.15 15.73 1.83
C VAL A 38 -8.58 17.01 1.12
N LEU A 39 -9.74 17.01 0.48
CA LEU A 39 -10.29 18.21 -0.14
C LEU A 39 -11.41 18.79 0.71
N GLY A 40 -11.50 20.11 0.82
CA GLY A 40 -12.65 20.78 1.43
C GLY A 40 -13.73 21.10 0.40
N ASP A 41 -15.00 21.09 0.79
CA ASP A 41 -16.07 21.66 -0.01
C ASP A 41 -17.06 22.45 0.86
N GLY A 42 -17.63 23.52 0.32
CA GLY A 42 -18.52 24.42 1.08
C GLY A 42 -17.78 25.31 2.09
N PHE A 43 -16.45 25.42 2.01
CA PHE A 43 -15.66 26.36 2.81
C PHE A 43 -15.31 27.60 2.00
N THR A 44 -15.74 28.77 2.47
CA THR A 44 -15.33 30.06 1.87
C THR A 44 -13.85 30.37 2.16
N SER A 45 -13.30 31.41 1.53
CA SER A 45 -11.91 31.85 1.77
C SER A 45 -11.63 32.11 3.25
N ALA A 46 -12.60 32.68 3.98
CA ALA A 46 -12.48 32.97 5.40
C ALA A 46 -12.52 31.73 6.32
N GLN A 47 -13.02 30.59 5.81
CA GLN A 47 -13.23 29.38 6.61
C GLN A 47 -12.16 28.30 6.38
N GLN A 48 -11.14 28.58 5.58
CA GLN A 48 -10.17 27.55 5.21
C GLN A 48 -9.34 27.04 6.40
N ASN A 49 -9.17 27.84 7.47
CA ASN A 49 -8.54 27.36 8.70
C ASN A 49 -9.44 26.35 9.45
N ASN A 50 -10.76 26.52 9.39
CA ASN A 50 -11.72 25.57 9.97
C ASN A 50 -11.70 24.25 9.19
N PHE A 51 -11.59 24.33 7.85
CA PHE A 51 -11.38 23.15 7.01
C PHE A 51 -10.11 22.39 7.41
N VAL A 52 -8.96 23.06 7.47
CA VAL A 52 -7.68 22.42 7.84
C VAL A 52 -7.76 21.77 9.22
N THR A 53 -8.42 22.43 10.18
CA THR A 53 -8.65 21.87 11.53
C THR A 53 -9.50 20.59 11.48
N SER A 54 -10.56 20.59 10.68
CA SER A 54 -11.45 19.42 10.51
C SER A 54 -10.73 18.27 9.80
N ALA A 55 -9.94 18.58 8.77
CA ALA A 55 -9.10 17.61 8.08
C ALA A 55 -8.06 16.99 9.02
N GLN A 56 -7.39 17.80 9.85
CA GLN A 56 -6.45 17.30 10.87
C GLN A 56 -7.14 16.36 11.86
N SER A 57 -8.35 16.71 12.33
CA SER A 57 -9.15 15.87 13.24
C SER A 57 -9.46 14.50 12.61
N THR A 58 -9.92 14.50 11.36
CA THR A 58 -10.26 13.26 10.63
C THR A 58 -9.02 12.39 10.38
N ILE A 59 -7.88 12.99 10.03
CA ILE A 59 -6.60 12.28 9.88
C ILE A 59 -6.15 11.69 11.21
N ASN A 60 -6.22 12.46 12.30
CA ASN A 60 -5.90 11.95 13.64
C ASN A 60 -6.79 10.77 14.01
N TYR A 61 -8.08 10.84 13.68
CA TYR A 61 -9.05 9.78 13.91
C TYR A 61 -8.69 8.49 13.17
N LEU A 62 -8.36 8.57 11.87
CA LEU A 62 -7.92 7.43 11.06
C LEU A 62 -6.77 6.68 11.73
N PHE A 63 -5.77 7.40 12.24
CA PHE A 63 -4.61 6.82 12.92
C PHE A 63 -4.89 6.27 14.33
N THR A 64 -6.14 6.30 14.80
CA THR A 64 -6.59 5.53 16.00
C THR A 64 -7.12 4.14 15.63
N LYS A 65 -7.27 3.85 14.34
CA LYS A 65 -7.76 2.56 13.84
C LYS A 65 -6.59 1.71 13.39
N SER A 66 -6.46 0.53 13.97
CA SER A 66 -5.45 -0.45 13.57
C SER A 66 -5.86 -1.08 12.22
N PRO A 67 -4.98 -1.16 11.22
CA PRO A 67 -3.52 -1.10 11.34
C PRO A 67 -2.90 0.28 11.05
N TYR A 68 -3.69 1.32 10.76
CA TYR A 68 -3.14 2.64 10.48
C TYR A 68 -2.32 3.18 11.66
N THR A 69 -2.74 2.91 12.89
CA THR A 69 -1.99 3.25 14.11
C THR A 69 -0.55 2.75 14.05
N GLU A 70 -0.35 1.47 13.72
CA GLU A 70 0.94 0.80 13.69
C GLU A 70 1.79 1.27 12.50
N TYR A 71 1.17 1.55 11.36
CA TYR A 71 1.88 1.95 10.13
C TYR A 71 1.84 3.46 9.88
N LYS A 72 1.56 4.29 10.88
CA LYS A 72 1.43 5.75 10.72
C LYS A 72 2.61 6.39 9.99
N ASN A 73 3.83 5.92 10.25
CA ASN A 73 5.06 6.43 9.63
C ASN A 73 5.13 6.22 8.11
N TYR A 74 4.31 5.33 7.54
CA TYR A 74 4.24 5.05 6.11
C TYR A 74 3.40 6.07 5.33
N PHE A 75 2.71 7.00 6.01
CA PHE A 75 1.78 7.92 5.38
C PHE A 75 2.26 9.37 5.46
N ASN A 76 1.91 10.13 4.43
CA ASN A 76 1.80 11.59 4.46
C ASN A 76 0.32 11.97 4.30
N ALA A 77 -0.06 13.16 4.76
CA ALA A 77 -1.41 13.68 4.58
C ALA A 77 -1.40 15.18 4.31
N TYR A 78 -2.26 15.60 3.37
CA TYR A 78 -2.36 16.97 2.88
C TYR A 78 -3.80 17.43 2.85
N ALA A 79 -4.05 18.66 3.32
CA ALA A 79 -5.30 19.37 3.12
C ALA A 79 -5.17 20.31 1.91
N VAL A 80 -6.08 20.19 0.94
CA VAL A 80 -6.16 21.09 -0.22
C VAL A 80 -7.30 22.08 0.02
N LYS A 81 -6.93 23.36 0.17
CA LYS A 81 -7.83 24.47 0.53
C LYS A 81 -8.67 24.92 -0.66
N VAL A 82 -9.59 24.06 -1.09
CA VAL A 82 -10.55 24.36 -2.16
C VAL A 82 -11.54 25.41 -1.67
N VAL A 83 -11.58 26.55 -2.37
CA VAL A 83 -12.39 27.71 -1.98
C VAL A 83 -13.76 27.66 -2.66
N SER A 84 -14.80 27.50 -1.86
CA SER A 84 -16.20 27.59 -2.30
C SER A 84 -16.73 29.03 -2.24
N THR A 85 -17.70 29.36 -3.10
CA THR A 85 -18.30 30.70 -3.12
C THR A 85 -19.23 30.95 -1.93
N GLN A 86 -19.89 29.89 -1.44
CA GLN A 86 -20.80 29.96 -0.31
C GLN A 86 -20.45 28.89 0.73
N THR A 87 -20.89 29.15 1.97
CA THR A 87 -20.77 28.20 3.07
C THR A 87 -21.80 27.09 2.92
N GLY A 88 -21.40 25.83 3.11
CA GLY A 88 -22.33 24.73 3.31
C GLY A 88 -22.30 23.63 2.25
N VAL A 89 -22.96 22.53 2.58
CA VAL A 89 -23.31 21.42 1.69
C VAL A 89 -24.77 21.59 1.29
N LYS A 90 -25.10 21.29 0.02
CA LYS A 90 -26.48 21.33 -0.46
C LYS A 90 -27.33 20.25 0.22
N HIS A 91 -28.54 20.59 0.62
CA HIS A 91 -29.54 19.64 1.08
C HIS A 91 -30.86 19.93 0.35
N PRO A 92 -31.24 19.11 -0.64
CA PRO A 92 -32.44 19.35 -1.44
C PRO A 92 -33.75 18.98 -0.71
N GLY A 93 -33.71 18.17 0.35
CA GLY A 93 -34.89 17.70 1.07
C GLY A 93 -35.70 16.71 0.26
N THR A 94 -35.02 15.81 -0.46
CA THR A 94 -35.62 14.89 -1.44
C THR A 94 -35.48 13.42 -1.07
N ALA A 95 -34.86 13.08 0.07
CA ALA A 95 -34.70 11.69 0.44
C ALA A 95 -36.06 11.05 0.82
N THR A 96 -36.14 9.73 0.67
CA THR A 96 -37.37 8.96 0.87
C THR A 96 -37.30 8.00 2.04
N ASP A 97 -36.11 7.80 2.62
CA ASP A 97 -35.87 6.96 3.79
C ASP A 97 -36.21 7.66 5.11
N VAL A 98 -36.54 8.95 5.06
CA VAL A 98 -36.96 9.77 6.19
C VAL A 98 -38.14 10.68 5.81
N THR A 99 -38.80 11.27 6.82
CA THR A 99 -39.76 12.35 6.56
C THR A 99 -39.02 13.67 6.46
N GLU A 100 -38.88 14.19 5.24
CA GLU A 100 -38.18 15.45 5.01
C GLU A 100 -39.04 16.69 5.35
N PRO A 101 -38.42 17.79 5.84
CA PRO A 101 -36.99 17.95 6.11
C PRO A 101 -36.57 17.42 7.49
N VAL A 102 -35.58 16.52 7.56
CA VAL A 102 -34.93 16.16 8.85
C VAL A 102 -33.86 17.17 9.24
N ILE A 103 -33.10 17.63 8.26
CA ILE A 103 -32.19 18.79 8.37
C ILE A 103 -32.71 19.93 7.49
N PRO A 104 -32.42 21.21 7.77
CA PRO A 104 -32.94 22.30 6.95
C PRO A 104 -32.53 22.20 5.47
N VAL A 105 -33.48 22.43 4.56
CA VAL A 105 -33.20 22.51 3.11
C VAL A 105 -32.26 23.68 2.83
N SER A 106 -31.24 23.44 2.03
CA SER A 106 -30.20 24.42 1.69
C SER A 106 -29.68 24.23 0.27
N ASN A 107 -29.26 25.31 -0.39
CA ASN A 107 -28.72 25.25 -1.75
C ASN A 107 -27.53 26.21 -1.94
N PRO A 108 -26.43 26.04 -1.18
CA PRO A 108 -25.22 26.83 -1.35
C PRO A 108 -24.48 26.43 -2.64
N THR A 109 -23.81 27.40 -3.24
CA THR A 109 -22.86 27.19 -4.34
C THR A 109 -21.48 26.81 -3.79
N ASN A 110 -21.30 25.52 -3.55
CA ASN A 110 -20.02 24.90 -3.21
C ASN A 110 -19.23 24.50 -4.48
N TYR A 111 -17.92 24.26 -4.33
CA TYR A 111 -17.02 24.11 -5.48
C TYR A 111 -17.05 22.71 -6.09
N LEU A 112 -17.06 21.68 -5.23
CA LEU A 112 -17.02 20.28 -5.66
C LEU A 112 -18.42 19.68 -5.84
N GLY A 113 -19.48 20.45 -5.59
CA GLY A 113 -20.86 20.03 -5.84
C GLY A 113 -21.42 19.08 -4.78
N SER A 114 -20.89 19.11 -3.55
CA SER A 114 -21.35 18.23 -2.47
C SER A 114 -22.82 18.47 -2.13
N SER A 115 -23.60 17.41 -2.06
CA SER A 115 -25.02 17.42 -1.70
C SER A 115 -25.38 16.22 -0.83
N PHE A 116 -26.22 16.43 0.19
CA PHE A 116 -27.01 15.41 0.85
C PHE A 116 -28.06 14.82 -0.10
N ASP A 117 -28.78 13.80 0.38
CA ASP A 117 -29.86 13.08 -0.31
C ASP A 117 -29.41 12.35 -1.58
N PHE A 118 -28.16 11.87 -1.59
CA PHE A 118 -27.68 11.02 -2.67
C PHE A 118 -28.19 9.58 -2.51
N GLY A 119 -29.43 9.34 -2.92
CA GLY A 119 -30.12 8.05 -2.77
C GLY A 119 -30.74 7.85 -1.39
N VAL A 120 -30.01 8.17 -0.31
CA VAL A 120 -30.49 8.18 1.08
C VAL A 120 -30.12 9.49 1.76
N HIS A 121 -30.89 9.92 2.76
CA HIS A 121 -30.78 11.25 3.41
C HIS A 121 -29.34 11.60 3.83
N ARG A 122 -28.71 10.72 4.62
CA ARG A 122 -27.36 10.92 5.16
C ARG A 122 -26.23 10.87 4.12
N CYS A 123 -26.53 10.50 2.88
CA CYS A 123 -25.50 10.30 1.87
C CYS A 123 -25.07 11.63 1.29
N ILE A 124 -23.86 12.07 1.65
CA ILE A 124 -23.21 13.22 1.01
C ILE A 124 -22.40 12.69 -0.15
N TYR A 125 -22.65 13.22 -1.35
CA TYR A 125 -21.86 12.88 -2.53
C TYR A 125 -21.91 14.00 -3.57
N SER A 126 -21.24 13.80 -4.72
CA SER A 126 -21.25 14.75 -5.83
C SER A 126 -21.37 14.03 -7.18
N ASN A 127 -22.19 14.58 -8.07
CA ASN A 127 -22.22 14.18 -9.49
C ASN A 127 -21.02 14.73 -10.28
N SER A 128 -20.22 15.62 -9.68
CA SER A 128 -19.06 16.29 -10.29
C SER A 128 -17.73 15.67 -9.88
N THR A 129 -17.64 14.34 -9.80
CA THR A 129 -16.38 13.64 -9.40
C THR A 129 -15.20 13.94 -10.33
N ASN A 130 -15.46 14.35 -11.57
CA ASN A 130 -14.40 14.81 -12.48
C ASN A 130 -13.68 16.06 -11.97
N THR A 131 -14.40 16.99 -11.32
CA THR A 131 -13.81 18.19 -10.72
C THR A 131 -12.89 17.82 -9.56
N VAL A 132 -13.28 16.84 -8.72
CA VAL A 132 -12.41 16.28 -7.67
C VAL A 132 -11.11 15.76 -8.27
N GLY A 133 -11.19 14.95 -9.33
CA GLY A 133 -10.01 14.43 -10.03
C GLY A 133 -9.10 15.52 -10.61
N GLN A 134 -9.68 16.59 -11.17
CA GLN A 134 -8.92 17.73 -11.71
C GLN A 134 -8.18 18.52 -10.62
N VAL A 135 -8.82 18.70 -9.44
CA VAL A 135 -8.18 19.33 -8.28
C VAL A 135 -7.02 18.47 -7.77
N LEU A 136 -7.22 17.16 -7.65
CA LEU A 136 -6.16 16.25 -7.21
C LEU A 136 -4.98 16.27 -8.16
N ALA A 137 -5.21 16.10 -9.46
CA ALA A 137 -4.16 16.11 -10.48
C ALA A 137 -3.35 17.42 -10.51
N ALA A 138 -3.97 18.55 -10.17
CA ALA A 138 -3.30 19.84 -10.17
C ALA A 138 -2.52 20.16 -8.88
N ASN A 139 -2.89 19.54 -7.75
CA ASN A 139 -2.42 19.98 -6.43
C ASN A 139 -1.69 18.90 -5.63
N VAL A 140 -2.04 17.63 -5.82
CA VAL A 140 -1.40 16.46 -5.17
C VAL A 140 -1.40 15.31 -6.19
N PRO A 141 -0.65 15.39 -7.32
CA PRO A 141 -0.71 14.41 -8.41
C PRO A 141 -0.23 13.01 -8.02
N ASP A 142 0.50 12.89 -6.92
CA ASP A 142 1.08 11.69 -6.35
C ASP A 142 0.25 11.13 -5.17
N TYR A 143 -1.02 11.51 -5.07
CA TYR A 143 -1.96 10.95 -4.08
C TYR A 143 -2.22 9.46 -4.33
N ASP A 144 -2.37 8.71 -3.23
CA ASP A 144 -2.78 7.30 -3.24
C ASP A 144 -4.22 7.11 -2.72
N ILE A 145 -4.65 8.01 -1.84
CA ILE A 145 -5.94 7.96 -1.14
C ILE A 145 -6.51 9.38 -1.10
N THR A 146 -7.82 9.51 -1.26
CA THR A 146 -8.49 10.82 -1.14
C THR A 146 -9.90 10.71 -0.59
N TYR A 147 -10.34 11.77 0.10
CA TYR A 147 -11.72 11.99 0.49
C TYR A 147 -12.03 13.48 0.55
N VAL A 148 -13.32 13.82 0.51
CA VAL A 148 -13.83 15.19 0.54
C VAL A 148 -14.56 15.44 1.87
N LEU A 149 -14.25 16.56 2.52
CA LEU A 149 -14.97 17.06 3.68
C LEU A 149 -15.90 18.20 3.28
N GLY A 150 -17.20 17.96 3.36
CA GLY A 150 -18.24 18.97 3.16
C GLY A 150 -18.49 19.77 4.43
N ASN A 151 -18.53 21.10 4.33
CA ASN A 151 -18.76 22.02 5.44
C ASN A 151 -20.21 21.98 5.96
N SER A 152 -20.58 20.91 6.64
CA SER A 152 -21.85 20.74 7.35
C SER A 152 -21.60 20.04 8.67
N THR A 153 -22.27 20.45 9.75
CA THR A 153 -22.22 19.76 11.05
C THR A 153 -23.23 18.61 11.15
N GLU A 154 -24.15 18.52 10.20
CA GLU A 154 -25.13 17.43 10.12
C GLU A 154 -24.45 16.12 9.76
N TYR A 155 -24.89 15.02 10.37
CA TYR A 155 -24.31 13.70 10.13
C TYR A 155 -24.56 13.25 8.69
N GLY A 156 -23.47 12.98 7.98
CA GLY A 156 -23.56 12.39 6.66
C GLY A 156 -22.20 12.07 6.05
N GLY A 157 -22.25 11.15 5.09
CA GLY A 157 -21.12 10.68 4.32
C GLY A 157 -21.47 9.44 3.50
N CYS A 158 -20.68 9.19 2.47
CA CYS A 158 -20.84 8.06 1.57
C CYS A 158 -19.57 7.77 0.78
N GLY A 159 -19.43 6.51 0.40
CA GLY A 159 -18.47 6.04 -0.59
C GLY A 159 -18.90 6.20 -2.03
N GLY A 160 -17.97 5.87 -2.92
CA GLY A 160 -18.14 5.88 -4.36
C GLY A 160 -16.77 5.89 -5.03
N THR A 161 -16.61 6.66 -6.10
CA THR A 161 -15.31 6.95 -6.70
C THR A 161 -14.35 7.57 -5.68
N TYR A 162 -14.87 8.47 -4.83
CA TYR A 162 -14.16 9.08 -3.70
C TYR A 162 -15.07 9.03 -2.48
N ALA A 163 -14.51 9.00 -1.28
CA ALA A 163 -15.31 9.13 -0.07
C ALA A 163 -15.67 10.61 0.17
N PHE A 164 -16.90 10.86 0.62
CA PHE A 164 -17.38 12.17 1.05
C PHE A 164 -17.89 12.05 2.49
N ALA A 165 -17.57 13.04 3.32
CA ALA A 165 -18.06 13.11 4.70
C ALA A 165 -18.34 14.56 5.10
N SER A 166 -19.24 14.71 6.07
CA SER A 166 -19.50 15.97 6.77
C SER A 166 -18.41 16.28 7.82
N LEU A 167 -18.57 17.39 8.55
CA LEU A 167 -17.75 17.73 9.71
C LEU A 167 -18.27 17.10 11.01
N ASN A 168 -19.32 16.29 10.94
CA ASN A 168 -19.84 15.60 12.10
C ASN A 168 -18.82 14.56 12.59
N ASN A 169 -18.48 14.55 13.88
CA ASN A 169 -17.50 13.61 14.41
C ASN A 169 -17.86 12.14 14.15
N ALA A 170 -19.15 11.78 14.17
CA ALA A 170 -19.59 10.42 13.87
C ALA A 170 -19.38 10.06 12.38
N ALA A 171 -19.26 11.06 11.49
CA ALA A 171 -18.95 10.83 10.08
C ALA A 171 -17.47 10.47 9.84
N ASN A 172 -16.57 10.67 10.81
CA ASN A 172 -15.19 10.19 10.69
C ASN A 172 -15.14 8.66 10.54
N GLU A 173 -16.08 7.93 11.12
CA GLU A 173 -16.19 6.47 10.93
C GLU A 173 -16.53 6.11 9.49
N ILE A 174 -17.36 6.92 8.84
CA ILE A 174 -17.66 6.74 7.42
C ILE A 174 -16.35 6.87 6.63
N VAL A 175 -15.52 7.88 6.90
CA VAL A 175 -14.22 8.02 6.22
C VAL A 175 -13.36 6.77 6.42
N VAL A 176 -13.25 6.24 7.65
CA VAL A 176 -12.49 5.01 7.92
C VAL A 176 -13.05 3.82 7.13
N HIS A 177 -14.36 3.62 7.16
CA HIS A 177 -15.07 2.56 6.44
C HIS A 177 -14.82 2.64 4.92
N GLU A 178 -14.99 3.84 4.34
CA GLU A 178 -14.81 4.05 2.90
C GLU A 178 -13.34 3.94 2.45
N LEU A 179 -12.40 4.23 3.35
CA LEU A 179 -10.99 3.92 3.12
C LEU A 179 -10.72 2.42 3.12
N GLY A 180 -11.50 1.63 3.88
CA GLY A 180 -11.50 0.17 3.78
C GLY A 180 -11.78 -0.31 2.34
N HIS A 181 -12.72 0.31 1.64
CA HIS A 181 -12.99 0.02 0.23
C HIS A 181 -11.92 0.58 -0.72
N SER A 182 -11.71 1.89 -0.70
CA SER A 182 -10.88 2.60 -1.69
C SER A 182 -9.40 2.21 -1.58
N PHE A 183 -8.89 2.04 -0.37
CA PHE A 183 -7.51 1.64 -0.10
C PHE A 183 -7.38 0.13 0.12
N GLY A 184 -8.07 -0.42 1.13
CA GLY A 184 -7.94 -1.81 1.57
C GLY A 184 -8.56 -2.85 0.62
N LYS A 185 -9.33 -2.42 -0.38
CA LYS A 185 -10.08 -3.29 -1.32
C LYS A 185 -11.01 -4.27 -0.59
N LEU A 186 -11.51 -3.86 0.57
CA LEU A 186 -12.44 -4.62 1.40
C LEU A 186 -13.86 -4.49 0.84
N ALA A 187 -14.69 -5.49 1.10
CA ALA A 187 -16.12 -5.44 0.86
C ALA A 187 -16.88 -5.12 2.16
N ASP A 188 -18.13 -4.67 2.00
CA ASP A 188 -19.06 -4.59 3.12
C ASP A 188 -19.29 -5.96 3.74
N GLU A 189 -19.36 -5.97 5.06
CA GLU A 189 -19.68 -7.14 5.88
C GLU A 189 -21.15 -7.15 6.34
N TYR A 190 -21.91 -6.10 6.00
CA TYR A 190 -23.36 -5.98 6.19
C TYR A 190 -24.11 -6.01 4.85
N TRP A 191 -25.40 -6.39 4.89
CA TRP A 191 -26.39 -6.29 3.80
C TRP A 191 -25.88 -6.60 2.38
N PHE A 192 -25.08 -7.67 2.25
CA PHE A 192 -24.47 -7.99 0.96
C PHE A 192 -25.51 -8.53 -0.02
N ALA A 193 -25.66 -7.82 -1.14
CA ALA A 193 -26.41 -8.26 -2.31
C ALA A 193 -25.55 -8.05 -3.56
N GLY A 194 -24.74 -9.04 -3.94
CA GLY A 194 -23.90 -8.92 -5.13
C GLY A 194 -23.07 -10.15 -5.45
N THR A 195 -22.08 -9.95 -6.30
CA THR A 195 -21.10 -10.97 -6.73
C THR A 195 -19.67 -10.44 -6.54
N GLY A 196 -18.68 -11.33 -6.58
CA GLY A 196 -17.26 -10.98 -6.56
C GLY A 196 -16.59 -11.18 -5.21
N GLU A 197 -15.35 -11.66 -5.25
CA GLU A 197 -14.52 -12.00 -4.08
C GLU A 197 -13.70 -10.79 -3.61
N SER A 198 -13.47 -10.69 -2.30
CA SER A 198 -12.63 -9.65 -1.69
C SER A 198 -11.79 -10.27 -0.56
N PRO A 199 -10.78 -9.59 -0.01
CA PRO A 199 -9.97 -10.14 1.09
C PRO A 199 -10.82 -10.62 2.29
N ASN A 200 -11.89 -9.89 2.61
CA ASN A 200 -12.82 -10.19 3.72
C ASN A 200 -14.18 -10.77 3.25
N LYS A 201 -14.28 -11.30 2.03
CA LYS A 201 -15.55 -11.84 1.51
C LYS A 201 -15.34 -12.94 0.48
N THR A 202 -16.02 -14.07 0.64
CA THR A 202 -15.85 -15.24 -0.23
C THR A 202 -17.07 -16.16 -0.27
N GLN A 203 -17.23 -16.97 -1.32
CA GLN A 203 -18.17 -18.10 -1.34
C GLN A 203 -17.55 -19.39 -0.76
N ASN A 204 -16.23 -19.42 -0.55
CA ASN A 204 -15.57 -20.58 0.01
C ASN A 204 -15.83 -20.70 1.52
N SER A 205 -16.65 -21.66 1.92
CA SER A 205 -16.97 -21.93 3.33
C SER A 205 -15.94 -22.80 4.05
N ASN A 206 -15.00 -23.41 3.33
CA ASN A 206 -14.08 -24.39 3.88
C ASN A 206 -12.94 -23.70 4.64
N THR A 207 -12.91 -23.90 5.96
CA THR A 207 -11.92 -23.32 6.88
C THR A 207 -10.47 -23.65 6.52
N ALA A 208 -10.20 -24.74 5.81
CA ALA A 208 -8.86 -25.13 5.38
C ALA A 208 -8.38 -24.41 4.10
N THR A 209 -9.29 -23.84 3.31
CA THR A 209 -8.97 -23.25 2.00
C THR A 209 -9.48 -21.83 1.81
N VAL A 210 -10.26 -21.31 2.77
CA VAL A 210 -10.71 -19.91 2.78
C VAL A 210 -9.51 -18.97 2.78
N LYS A 211 -9.66 -17.78 2.19
CA LYS A 211 -8.54 -16.82 2.00
C LYS A 211 -7.85 -16.45 3.31
N TRP A 212 -8.60 -16.38 4.40
CA TRP A 212 -8.11 -16.09 5.75
C TRP A 212 -7.96 -17.33 6.62
N LYS A 213 -7.70 -18.51 6.02
CA LYS A 213 -7.55 -19.79 6.75
C LYS A 213 -6.59 -19.70 7.95
N ASN A 214 -5.52 -18.91 7.83
CA ASN A 214 -4.50 -18.73 8.86
C ASN A 214 -4.98 -17.93 10.09
N TRP A 215 -6.12 -17.24 9.95
CA TRP A 215 -6.77 -16.52 11.04
C TRP A 215 -7.91 -17.33 11.68
N VAL A 216 -8.43 -18.37 11.03
CA VAL A 216 -9.59 -19.13 11.54
C VAL A 216 -9.28 -19.69 12.94
N GLY A 217 -10.19 -19.42 13.88
CA GLY A 217 -10.05 -19.84 15.28
C GLY A 217 -9.27 -18.86 16.16
N LEU A 218 -8.72 -17.78 15.61
CA LEU A 218 -8.00 -16.75 16.33
C LEU A 218 -8.78 -15.44 16.33
N ASN A 219 -8.75 -14.68 17.42
CA ASN A 219 -9.41 -13.38 17.53
C ASN A 219 -10.89 -13.41 17.07
N SER A 220 -11.58 -14.52 17.33
CA SER A 220 -12.95 -14.79 16.88
C SER A 220 -13.18 -14.78 15.36
N VAL A 221 -12.11 -14.88 14.56
CA VAL A 221 -12.20 -15.05 13.11
C VAL A 221 -12.71 -16.46 12.78
N GLY A 222 -13.69 -16.51 11.89
CA GLY A 222 -14.37 -17.71 11.45
C GLY A 222 -14.85 -17.55 10.02
N VAL A 223 -15.89 -18.29 9.66
CA VAL A 223 -16.50 -18.26 8.33
C VAL A 223 -17.99 -18.06 8.52
N TYR A 224 -18.40 -16.79 8.65
CA TYR A 224 -19.77 -16.44 9.06
C TYR A 224 -20.61 -16.11 7.84
N PRO A 225 -21.79 -16.75 7.65
CA PRO A 225 -22.65 -16.45 6.52
C PRO A 225 -23.24 -15.04 6.61
N TYR A 226 -23.47 -14.43 5.45
CA TYR A 226 -24.32 -13.23 5.36
C TYR A 226 -25.79 -13.62 5.52
N THR A 227 -26.55 -12.86 6.31
CA THR A 227 -27.96 -13.18 6.56
C THR A 227 -28.78 -13.07 5.27
N GLU A 228 -28.43 -12.08 4.45
CA GLU A 228 -29.10 -11.71 3.20
C GLU A 228 -28.61 -12.55 2.02
N SER A 229 -27.41 -13.12 2.12
CA SER A 229 -26.81 -13.98 1.10
C SER A 229 -26.02 -15.14 1.74
N PRO A 230 -26.70 -16.18 2.26
CA PRO A 230 -26.07 -17.22 3.08
C PRO A 230 -25.00 -18.07 2.39
N SER A 231 -24.89 -18.00 1.06
CA SER A 231 -23.83 -18.64 0.28
C SER A 231 -22.50 -17.86 0.29
N TRP A 232 -22.49 -16.66 0.84
CA TRP A 232 -21.31 -15.82 1.01
C TRP A 232 -20.93 -15.73 2.48
N TYR A 233 -19.64 -15.53 2.74
CA TYR A 233 -19.06 -15.55 4.07
C TYR A 233 -18.13 -14.37 4.32
N ARG A 234 -18.16 -13.88 5.56
CA ARG A 234 -17.26 -12.85 6.10
C ARG A 234 -16.39 -13.43 7.22
N PRO A 235 -15.22 -12.84 7.50
CA PRO A 235 -14.28 -13.38 8.48
C PRO A 235 -14.71 -13.14 9.93
N HIS A 236 -15.50 -12.10 10.21
CA HIS A 236 -15.78 -11.69 11.57
C HIS A 236 -17.21 -11.19 11.75
N GLN A 237 -17.70 -11.16 13.00
CA GLN A 237 -19.03 -10.62 13.31
C GLN A 237 -19.01 -9.16 13.77
N ASN A 238 -17.83 -8.62 14.11
CA ASN A 238 -17.64 -7.28 14.65
C ASN A 238 -16.45 -6.60 13.94
N CYS A 239 -16.71 -5.82 12.91
CA CYS A 239 -15.69 -5.21 12.06
C CYS A 239 -16.16 -3.82 11.65
N GLU A 240 -15.23 -2.89 11.43
CA GLU A 240 -15.51 -1.57 10.85
C GLU A 240 -16.22 -1.68 9.49
N MET A 241 -15.95 -2.73 8.72
CA MET A 241 -16.66 -3.01 7.46
C MET A 241 -18.10 -3.53 7.66
N ARG A 242 -18.52 -3.79 8.90
CA ARG A 242 -19.87 -4.24 9.25
C ARG A 242 -20.67 -3.19 10.01
N TYR A 243 -20.01 -2.57 10.99
CA TYR A 243 -20.58 -1.58 11.89
C TYR A 243 -19.54 -0.49 12.09
N LEU A 244 -19.97 0.76 11.98
CA LEU A 244 -19.15 1.91 12.37
C LEU A 244 -18.80 1.84 13.87
N ASP A 245 -17.77 2.58 14.26
CA ASP A 245 -17.28 2.62 15.65
C ASP A 245 -16.73 1.27 16.12
N ARG A 246 -16.03 0.58 15.22
CA ARG A 246 -15.32 -0.66 15.51
C ARG A 246 -13.86 -0.56 15.07
N GLN A 247 -13.10 -1.59 15.37
CA GLN A 247 -11.80 -1.78 14.73
C GLN A 247 -12.01 -2.66 13.49
N PHE A 248 -11.13 -2.56 12.51
CA PHE A 248 -11.04 -3.57 11.47
C PHE A 248 -10.79 -4.94 12.13
N CYS A 249 -11.44 -6.00 11.63
CA CYS A 249 -11.13 -7.36 12.08
C CYS A 249 -9.71 -7.76 11.60
N SER A 250 -9.11 -8.81 12.18
CA SER A 250 -7.74 -9.22 11.85
C SER A 250 -7.50 -9.44 10.36
N VAL A 251 -8.48 -9.96 9.63
CA VAL A 251 -8.40 -10.18 8.17
C VAL A 251 -8.39 -8.85 7.40
N CYS A 252 -9.22 -7.90 7.79
CA CYS A 252 -9.23 -6.56 7.20
C CYS A 252 -7.94 -5.80 7.51
N LYS A 253 -7.39 -5.94 8.74
CA LYS A 253 -6.10 -5.35 9.10
C LYS A 253 -4.97 -5.89 8.23
N GLU A 254 -4.88 -7.21 8.11
CA GLU A 254 -3.89 -7.85 7.24
C GLU A 254 -3.98 -7.31 5.81
N ALA A 255 -5.17 -7.29 5.21
CA ALA A 255 -5.37 -6.78 3.85
C ALA A 255 -4.94 -5.30 3.67
N ILE A 256 -5.16 -4.46 4.68
CA ILE A 256 -4.69 -3.07 4.66
C ILE A 256 -3.16 -3.01 4.75
N ILE A 257 -2.52 -3.84 5.57
CA ILE A 257 -1.05 -3.91 5.66
C ILE A 257 -0.43 -4.42 4.35
N GLU A 258 -1.01 -5.47 3.76
CA GLU A 258 -0.64 -5.97 2.43
C GLU A 258 -0.69 -4.84 1.39
N ARG A 259 -1.73 -4.00 1.46
CA ARG A 259 -1.83 -2.82 0.59
C ARG A 259 -0.72 -1.82 0.85
N ILE A 260 -0.37 -1.54 2.11
CA ILE A 260 0.72 -0.63 2.47
C ILE A 260 2.04 -1.12 1.87
N HIS A 261 2.39 -2.40 2.08
CA HIS A 261 3.61 -3.00 1.54
C HIS A 261 3.64 -3.04 0.00
N SER A 262 2.47 -3.15 -0.65
CA SER A 262 2.40 -3.11 -2.12
C SER A 262 2.79 -1.73 -2.71
N LEU A 263 2.56 -0.66 -1.96
CA LEU A 263 2.80 0.71 -2.40
C LEU A 263 4.20 1.18 -1.97
N VAL A 264 4.48 1.11 -0.67
CA VAL A 264 5.68 1.69 -0.06
C VAL A 264 6.63 0.60 0.44
N SER A 265 7.93 0.85 0.27
CA SER A 265 8.98 -0.03 0.79
C SER A 265 9.23 0.28 2.27
N PRO A 266 9.52 -0.72 3.13
CA PRO A 266 10.06 -0.46 4.47
C PRO A 266 11.47 0.16 4.41
N ILE A 267 12.15 0.15 3.26
CA ILE A 267 13.44 0.84 3.05
C ILE A 267 13.17 2.26 2.55
N ASP A 268 13.62 3.26 3.30
CA ASP A 268 13.45 4.68 2.97
C ASP A 268 14.64 5.22 2.15
N SER A 269 15.85 4.87 2.55
CA SER A 269 17.07 5.19 1.80
C SER A 269 18.23 4.30 2.24
N TYR A 270 19.31 4.30 1.48
CA TYR A 270 20.49 3.51 1.81
C TYR A 270 21.77 4.19 1.34
N THR A 271 22.85 3.96 2.08
CA THR A 271 24.19 4.40 1.75
C THR A 271 25.16 3.22 1.87
N PRO A 272 26.15 3.10 0.98
CA PRO A 272 26.45 3.94 -0.20
C PRO A 272 25.37 3.80 -1.29
N ALA A 273 25.01 4.90 -1.94
CA ALA A 273 24.10 4.88 -3.09
C ALA A 273 24.86 4.53 -4.39
N ASN A 274 24.12 4.19 -5.45
CA ASN A 274 24.62 3.66 -6.74
C ASN A 274 25.68 4.54 -7.43
N SER A 275 25.82 5.81 -7.04
CA SER A 275 26.76 6.77 -7.59
C SER A 275 28.08 6.91 -6.81
N SER A 276 28.31 6.06 -5.79
CA SER A 276 29.44 6.19 -4.88
C SER A 276 30.66 5.41 -5.40
N ASN A 277 31.74 6.11 -5.75
CA ASN A 277 33.05 5.47 -5.92
C ASN A 277 33.67 5.24 -4.55
N LEU A 278 33.91 3.98 -4.16
CA LEU A 278 34.50 3.67 -2.85
C LEU A 278 35.86 3.02 -2.96
N ASN A 279 36.65 3.09 -1.91
CA ASN A 279 37.93 2.39 -1.84
C ASN A 279 37.74 1.02 -1.18
N GLY A 280 37.71 -0.06 -1.96
CA GLY A 280 37.62 -1.43 -1.44
C GLY A 280 38.84 -1.91 -0.64
N ASN A 281 39.88 -1.07 -0.51
CA ASN A 281 41.02 -1.28 0.38
C ASN A 281 40.85 -0.60 1.76
N ALA A 282 39.73 0.08 1.99
CA ALA A 282 39.33 0.62 3.29
C ALA A 282 38.05 -0.04 3.79
N ALA A 283 37.79 0.03 5.09
CA ALA A 283 36.52 -0.40 5.64
C ALA A 283 35.39 0.48 5.10
N ILE A 284 34.31 -0.15 4.64
CA ILE A 284 33.14 0.52 4.09
C ILE A 284 31.97 0.30 5.04
N THR A 285 31.31 1.39 5.44
CA THR A 285 30.09 1.33 6.24
C THR A 285 28.87 1.46 5.33
N PHE A 286 27.97 0.49 5.45
CA PHE A 286 26.67 0.43 4.79
C PHE A 286 25.60 0.75 5.82
N THR A 287 24.67 1.63 5.47
CA THR A 287 23.54 2.02 6.33
C THR A 287 22.26 1.99 5.51
N VAL A 288 21.22 1.41 6.08
CA VAL A 288 19.85 1.43 5.55
C VAL A 288 18.99 2.22 6.52
N ASN A 289 18.31 3.25 6.02
CA ASN A 289 17.28 3.96 6.76
C ASN A 289 15.94 3.32 6.43
N GLU A 290 15.18 2.97 7.46
CA GLU A 290 13.93 2.23 7.34
C GLU A 290 12.73 3.07 7.79
N VAL A 291 11.56 2.79 7.22
CA VAL A 291 10.28 3.33 7.69
C VAL A 291 9.74 2.39 8.76
N LEU A 292 9.93 2.74 10.03
CA LEU A 292 9.60 1.83 11.14
C LEU A 292 8.10 1.83 11.47
N PRO A 293 7.45 0.66 11.61
CA PRO A 293 6.14 0.53 12.27
C PRO A 293 6.21 0.91 13.77
N ILE A 294 5.04 1.03 14.42
CA ILE A 294 4.86 1.42 15.82
C ILE A 294 4.08 0.34 16.57
N PRO A 295 4.71 -0.43 17.49
CA PRO A 295 6.15 -0.53 17.72
C PRO A 295 6.88 -1.12 16.50
N ASN A 296 8.21 -1.01 16.47
CA ASN A 296 9.00 -1.57 15.38
C ASN A 296 8.86 -3.10 15.33
N THR A 297 8.46 -3.62 14.19
CA THR A 297 8.34 -5.05 13.89
C THR A 297 9.30 -5.50 12.80
N LEU A 298 10.12 -4.59 12.24
CA LEU A 298 11.07 -4.93 11.18
C LEU A 298 12.24 -5.75 11.72
N VAL A 299 12.62 -6.76 10.94
CA VAL A 299 13.73 -7.68 11.23
C VAL A 299 14.70 -7.64 10.06
N ASN A 300 15.96 -7.35 10.38
CA ASN A 300 17.03 -7.15 9.42
C ASN A 300 17.98 -8.33 9.38
N SER A 301 18.51 -8.61 8.19
CA SER A 301 19.59 -9.58 7.99
C SER A 301 20.55 -9.12 6.90
N TRP A 302 21.80 -9.58 7.00
CA TRP A 302 22.86 -9.29 6.04
C TRP A 302 23.46 -10.58 5.49
N LYS A 303 23.79 -10.57 4.19
CA LYS A 303 24.55 -11.64 3.53
C LYS A 303 25.70 -11.07 2.71
N LEU A 304 26.90 -11.60 2.89
CA LEU A 304 28.07 -11.28 2.07
C LEU A 304 28.45 -12.51 1.23
N ASN A 305 28.44 -12.36 -0.10
CA ASN A 305 28.70 -13.42 -1.07
C ASN A 305 27.84 -14.67 -0.81
N GLY A 306 26.58 -14.47 -0.44
CA GLY A 306 25.63 -15.53 -0.09
C GLY A 306 25.77 -16.10 1.33
N THR A 307 26.82 -15.73 2.07
CA THR A 307 27.02 -16.17 3.46
C THR A 307 26.35 -15.22 4.44
N ALA A 308 25.50 -15.73 5.33
CA ALA A 308 24.84 -14.93 6.35
C ALA A 308 25.83 -14.33 7.35
N LEU A 309 25.60 -13.07 7.71
CA LEU A 309 26.33 -12.36 8.76
C LEU A 309 25.49 -12.31 10.04
N SER A 310 26.14 -12.21 11.20
CA SER A 310 25.45 -12.19 12.51
C SER A 310 24.82 -10.84 12.85
N SER A 311 25.18 -9.76 12.14
CA SER A 311 24.62 -8.43 12.39
C SER A 311 23.16 -8.37 11.96
N THR A 312 22.32 -7.82 12.82
CA THR A 312 20.92 -7.46 12.54
C THR A 312 20.68 -5.95 12.65
N SER A 313 21.76 -5.16 12.76
CA SER A 313 21.68 -3.70 12.75
C SER A 313 21.33 -3.21 11.34
N ASN A 314 20.73 -2.02 11.24
CA ASN A 314 20.54 -1.33 9.97
C ASN A 314 21.85 -0.74 9.42
N THR A 315 22.94 -0.82 10.18
CA THR A 315 24.30 -0.46 9.76
C THR A 315 25.25 -1.65 9.87
N LEU A 316 26.12 -1.80 8.86
CA LEU A 316 27.17 -2.81 8.82
C LEU A 316 28.46 -2.21 8.25
N THR A 317 29.58 -2.41 8.95
CA THR A 317 30.91 -2.10 8.40
C THR A 317 31.57 -3.37 7.88
N VAL A 318 31.91 -3.39 6.59
CA VAL A 318 32.65 -4.49 5.95
C VAL A 318 34.12 -4.10 5.81
N SER A 319 35.00 -4.89 6.40
CA SER A 319 36.45 -4.70 6.31
C SER A 319 37.02 -5.32 5.03
N PRO A 320 38.14 -4.79 4.50
CA PRO A 320 38.77 -5.35 3.31
C PRO A 320 39.13 -6.83 3.42
N SER A 321 39.47 -7.31 4.62
CA SER A 321 39.80 -8.72 4.88
C SER A 321 38.62 -9.68 4.67
N GLN A 322 37.37 -9.18 4.71
CA GLN A 322 36.17 -9.97 4.49
C GLN A 322 35.81 -10.08 2.99
N LEU A 323 36.43 -9.26 2.15
CA LEU A 323 36.16 -9.20 0.72
C LEU A 323 37.15 -10.08 -0.06
N ALA A 324 36.61 -10.93 -0.93
CA ALA A 324 37.39 -11.66 -1.93
C ALA A 324 37.95 -10.69 -2.98
N SER A 325 39.05 -11.05 -3.64
CA SER A 325 39.53 -10.32 -4.82
C SER A 325 38.51 -10.40 -5.95
N GLY A 326 38.22 -9.27 -6.62
CA GLY A 326 37.21 -9.18 -7.65
C GLY A 326 35.82 -8.81 -7.11
N LEU A 327 34.76 -9.31 -7.76
CA LEU A 327 33.37 -8.94 -7.46
C LEU A 327 32.87 -9.62 -6.18
N ASN A 328 32.33 -8.80 -5.27
CA ASN A 328 31.62 -9.23 -4.07
C ASN A 328 30.19 -8.69 -4.10
N THR A 329 29.28 -9.38 -3.44
CA THR A 329 27.86 -8.98 -3.32
C THR A 329 27.48 -8.93 -1.85
N LEU A 330 27.02 -7.79 -1.37
CA LEU A 330 26.44 -7.60 -0.05
C LEU A 330 24.94 -7.38 -0.20
N ILE A 331 24.12 -8.13 0.53
CA ILE A 331 22.65 -8.02 0.51
C ILE A 331 22.19 -7.68 1.92
N PHE A 332 21.41 -6.63 2.04
CA PHE A 332 20.55 -6.36 3.19
C PHE A 332 19.13 -6.82 2.85
N SER A 333 18.51 -7.58 3.75
CA SER A 333 17.08 -7.93 3.67
C SER A 333 16.38 -7.44 4.93
N VAL A 334 15.27 -6.73 4.75
CA VAL A 334 14.33 -6.37 5.83
C VAL A 334 13.00 -7.07 5.60
N THR A 335 12.44 -7.63 6.67
CA THR A 335 11.11 -8.23 6.69
C THR A 335 10.30 -7.62 7.83
N ASP A 336 9.03 -7.33 7.62
CA ASP A 336 8.11 -7.04 8.71
C ASP A 336 7.77 -8.34 9.47
N ASN A 337 7.79 -8.36 10.80
CA ASN A 337 7.38 -9.53 11.59
C ASN A 337 6.15 -9.21 12.45
N SER A 338 5.30 -8.32 11.97
CA SER A 338 4.08 -7.90 12.65
C SER A 338 3.14 -9.09 12.90
N SER A 339 2.69 -9.22 14.14
CA SER A 339 1.68 -10.22 14.52
C SER A 339 0.30 -9.98 13.89
N LEU A 340 0.10 -8.83 13.24
CA LEU A 340 -1.10 -8.47 12.48
C LEU A 340 -1.13 -9.10 11.08
N ILE A 341 -0.08 -9.85 10.72
CA ILE A 341 0.06 -10.51 9.44
C ILE A 341 0.29 -12.01 9.67
N LYS A 342 -0.58 -12.83 9.08
CA LYS A 342 -0.54 -14.29 9.12
C LYS A 342 -0.66 -14.87 7.72
N VAL A 343 0.00 -14.29 6.72
CA VAL A 343 0.17 -14.94 5.41
C VAL A 343 1.20 -16.06 5.51
N ASN A 344 0.97 -17.13 4.75
CA ASN A 344 1.96 -18.19 4.61
C ASN A 344 3.24 -17.60 4.00
N SER A 345 4.38 -17.88 4.65
CA SER A 345 5.70 -17.39 4.26
C SER A 345 5.80 -15.87 4.12
N HIS A 346 5.25 -15.16 5.10
CA HIS A 346 5.40 -13.72 5.22
C HIS A 346 6.86 -13.24 5.01
N SER A 347 7.84 -13.98 5.55
CA SER A 347 9.28 -13.70 5.38
C SER A 347 9.81 -13.77 3.95
N THR A 348 9.02 -14.24 3.00
CA THR A 348 9.41 -14.40 1.59
C THR A 348 8.44 -13.72 0.64
N VAL A 349 7.43 -13.03 1.18
CA VAL A 349 6.42 -12.27 0.41
C VAL A 349 6.52 -10.77 0.73
N HIS A 350 6.88 -10.41 1.97
CA HIS A 350 6.99 -9.01 2.44
C HIS A 350 8.39 -8.69 2.89
N PHE A 351 9.35 -8.84 1.96
CA PHE A 351 10.73 -8.44 2.20
C PHE A 351 11.20 -7.46 1.13
N ALA A 352 11.99 -6.48 1.57
CA ALA A 352 12.69 -5.57 0.67
C ALA A 352 14.18 -5.84 0.81
N THR A 353 14.90 -5.73 -0.32
CA THR A 353 16.34 -5.96 -0.34
C THR A 353 17.08 -4.79 -0.95
N VAL A 354 18.26 -4.51 -0.41
CA VAL A 354 19.25 -3.65 -1.05
C VAL A 354 20.48 -4.50 -1.32
N THR A 355 20.88 -4.53 -2.58
CA THR A 355 22.06 -5.28 -3.03
C THR A 355 23.17 -4.30 -3.41
N TRP A 356 24.31 -4.38 -2.72
CA TRP A 356 25.54 -3.70 -3.12
C TRP A 356 26.49 -4.66 -3.80
N LYS A 357 27.03 -4.23 -4.93
CA LYS A 357 28.10 -4.92 -5.65
C LYS A 357 29.39 -4.15 -5.42
N LEU A 358 30.43 -4.85 -4.97
CA LEU A 358 31.71 -4.28 -4.57
C LEU A 358 32.82 -4.94 -5.37
N ASN A 359 33.54 -4.20 -6.20
CA ASN A 359 34.70 -4.75 -6.91
C ASN A 359 36.00 -4.41 -6.18
N LYS A 360 36.61 -5.39 -5.50
CA LYS A 360 37.91 -5.22 -4.84
C LYS A 360 39.04 -5.46 -5.85
N SER A 361 39.70 -4.38 -6.28
CA SER A 361 40.88 -4.41 -7.14
C SER A 361 42.11 -3.89 -6.40
N SER A 362 43.29 -4.42 -6.72
CA SER A 362 44.56 -4.03 -6.08
C SER A 362 45.08 -2.65 -6.52
N LEU A 363 44.49 -2.01 -7.54
CA LEU A 363 45.08 -0.85 -8.23
C LEU A 363 44.11 0.29 -8.58
N LYS A 364 42.80 0.19 -8.28
CA LYS A 364 41.81 1.24 -8.59
C LYS A 364 40.77 1.42 -7.47
N MET A 365 40.12 2.59 -7.47
CA MET A 365 38.85 2.82 -6.76
C MET A 365 37.84 1.74 -7.18
N SER A 366 37.09 1.23 -6.22
CA SER A 366 36.02 0.26 -6.40
C SER A 366 34.74 0.97 -6.84
N ASP A 367 34.15 0.51 -7.93
CA ASP A 367 32.81 0.93 -8.31
C ASP A 367 31.80 0.18 -7.44
N ILE A 368 30.79 0.91 -6.95
CA ILE A 368 29.63 0.33 -6.26
C ILE A 368 28.39 0.56 -7.09
N LYS A 369 27.68 -0.54 -7.37
CA LYS A 369 26.29 -0.48 -7.80
C LYS A 369 25.45 -0.98 -6.64
N ALA A 370 24.61 -0.11 -6.11
CA ALA A 370 23.55 -0.50 -5.22
C ALA A 370 22.24 -0.61 -6.02
N GLU A 371 21.26 -1.34 -5.55
CA GLU A 371 19.93 -1.35 -6.14
C GLU A 371 18.94 -1.88 -5.11
N GLU A 372 17.85 -1.17 -4.90
CA GLU A 372 16.72 -1.71 -4.15
C GLU A 372 15.86 -2.56 -5.09
N ARG A 373 15.60 -3.80 -4.68
CA ARG A 373 14.70 -4.69 -5.41
C ARG A 373 13.65 -5.27 -4.49
N ARG A 374 12.40 -5.28 -4.98
CA ARG A 374 11.25 -5.82 -4.26
C ARG A 374 10.71 -7.04 -5.01
N PHE A 375 10.55 -8.14 -4.28
CA PHE A 375 10.09 -9.40 -4.82
C PHE A 375 9.02 -10.03 -3.93
N GLY A 376 8.10 -10.77 -4.53
CA GLY A 376 7.21 -11.70 -3.83
C GLY A 376 7.44 -13.12 -4.34
N ILE A 377 7.56 -14.09 -3.42
CA ILE A 377 7.70 -15.51 -3.75
C ILE A 377 6.44 -16.25 -3.29
N TYR A 378 5.65 -16.79 -4.23
CA TYR A 378 4.36 -17.42 -3.92
C TYR A 378 3.99 -18.55 -4.88
N PRO A 379 3.17 -19.54 -4.47
CA PRO A 379 2.93 -19.87 -3.07
C PRO A 379 4.23 -20.32 -2.39
N ASN A 380 4.33 -20.09 -1.09
CA ASN A 380 5.35 -20.66 -0.25
C ASN A 380 4.67 -20.94 1.11
N PRO A 381 4.62 -22.18 1.63
CA PRO A 381 5.09 -23.41 1.01
C PRO A 381 4.46 -23.68 -0.35
N ALA A 382 5.23 -24.32 -1.23
CA ALA A 382 4.87 -24.61 -2.61
C ALA A 382 4.68 -26.12 -2.78
N GLU A 383 3.62 -26.52 -3.50
CA GLU A 383 3.42 -27.92 -3.86
C GLU A 383 4.24 -28.27 -5.11
N ASN A 384 3.82 -27.85 -6.31
CA ASN A 384 4.49 -28.28 -7.55
C ASN A 384 5.29 -27.17 -8.22
N GLU A 385 4.98 -25.92 -7.88
CA GLU A 385 5.55 -24.73 -8.49
C GLU A 385 5.43 -23.54 -7.55
N PHE A 386 6.30 -22.57 -7.76
CA PHE A 386 6.17 -21.25 -7.19
C PHE A 386 6.55 -20.19 -8.23
N TYR A 387 6.23 -18.95 -7.92
CA TYR A 387 6.43 -17.78 -8.73
C TYR A 387 7.28 -16.78 -7.97
N ILE A 388 8.15 -16.11 -8.69
CA ILE A 388 8.96 -15.00 -8.19
C ILE A 388 8.51 -13.79 -8.98
N LYS A 389 7.87 -12.85 -8.32
CA LYS A 389 7.34 -11.64 -8.95
C LYS A 389 8.10 -10.42 -8.45
N GLY A 390 8.81 -9.75 -9.34
CA GLY A 390 9.45 -8.46 -9.06
C GLY A 390 8.46 -7.31 -9.17
N LYS A 391 8.68 -6.24 -8.39
CA LYS A 391 8.05 -4.95 -8.68
C LYS A 391 8.74 -4.24 -9.85
N GLN A 392 10.02 -4.55 -10.07
CA GLN A 392 10.81 -4.18 -11.24
C GLN A 392 10.96 -5.38 -12.18
N ASP A 393 11.20 -5.10 -13.46
CA ASP A 393 11.50 -6.12 -14.46
C ASP A 393 12.81 -6.84 -14.12
N PHE A 394 12.84 -8.15 -14.37
CA PHE A 394 14.07 -8.93 -14.34
C PHE A 394 14.95 -8.62 -15.56
N SER A 395 16.27 -8.83 -15.43
CA SER A 395 17.17 -8.80 -16.58
C SER A 395 16.84 -9.94 -17.56
N LYS A 396 17.34 -9.85 -18.80
CA LYS A 396 17.07 -10.88 -19.83
C LYS A 396 17.64 -12.25 -19.46
N ASN A 397 18.78 -12.29 -18.76
CA ASN A 397 19.43 -13.53 -18.37
C ASN A 397 19.26 -13.77 -16.87
N VAL A 398 18.12 -14.36 -16.48
CA VAL A 398 17.90 -14.84 -15.12
C VAL A 398 18.34 -16.30 -15.00
N LYS A 399 18.96 -16.64 -13.87
CA LYS A 399 19.24 -18.01 -13.45
C LYS A 399 18.65 -18.22 -12.07
N VAL A 400 17.84 -19.27 -11.95
CA VAL A 400 17.21 -19.70 -10.70
C VAL A 400 17.76 -21.06 -10.30
N VAL A 401 18.25 -21.16 -9.07
CA VAL A 401 18.71 -22.42 -8.47
C VAL A 401 18.24 -22.53 -7.03
N LEU A 402 18.14 -23.76 -6.53
CA LEU A 402 17.87 -24.04 -5.12
C LEU A 402 19.10 -24.63 -4.45
N TYR A 403 19.21 -24.47 -3.14
CA TYR A 403 20.18 -25.18 -2.31
C TYR A 403 19.46 -25.90 -1.18
N ASP A 404 19.84 -27.15 -0.90
CA ASP A 404 19.31 -27.86 0.27
C ASP A 404 19.96 -27.40 1.59
N GLY A 405 19.53 -27.98 2.71
CA GLY A 405 20.08 -27.67 4.04
C GLY A 405 21.57 -28.01 4.21
N ALA A 406 22.17 -28.77 3.30
CA ALA A 406 23.60 -29.06 3.27
C ALA A 406 24.36 -28.14 2.28
N GLY A 407 23.68 -27.18 1.66
CA GLY A 407 24.26 -26.27 0.67
C GLY A 407 24.49 -26.90 -0.70
N ARG A 408 23.90 -28.07 -0.99
CA ARG A 408 24.02 -28.71 -2.31
C ARG A 408 23.09 -28.04 -3.30
N LEU A 409 23.62 -27.69 -4.47
CA LEU A 409 22.85 -27.08 -5.55
C LEU A 409 21.86 -28.09 -6.16
N ILE A 410 20.60 -27.67 -6.24
CA ILE A 410 19.50 -28.37 -6.86
C ILE A 410 19.04 -27.53 -8.06
N PRO A 411 19.33 -27.96 -9.30
CA PRO A 411 18.85 -27.26 -10.48
C PRO A 411 17.34 -27.43 -10.59
N VAL A 412 16.65 -26.34 -10.94
CA VAL A 412 15.20 -26.32 -11.14
C VAL A 412 14.87 -25.85 -12.55
N LYS A 413 13.74 -26.30 -13.07
CA LYS A 413 13.21 -25.77 -14.33
C LYS A 413 12.47 -24.48 -14.02
N PHE A 414 12.75 -23.42 -14.76
CA PHE A 414 12.05 -22.15 -14.63
C PHE A 414 11.82 -21.50 -16.00
N GLU A 415 10.84 -20.62 -16.07
CA GLU A 415 10.50 -19.85 -17.27
C GLU A 415 10.04 -18.44 -16.89
N MET A 416 10.34 -17.46 -17.74
CA MET A 416 9.78 -16.11 -17.63
C MET A 416 8.33 -16.14 -18.14
N LYS A 417 7.36 -15.81 -17.29
CA LYS A 417 5.95 -15.64 -17.70
C LYS A 417 5.71 -14.28 -18.34
N ASP A 418 6.37 -13.27 -17.80
CA ASP A 418 6.44 -11.89 -18.31
C ASP A 418 7.76 -11.27 -17.82
N THR A 419 8.00 -9.99 -18.14
CA THR A 419 9.24 -9.30 -17.77
C THR A 419 9.46 -9.20 -16.26
N SER A 420 8.40 -9.31 -15.46
CA SER A 420 8.42 -9.14 -14.01
C SER A 420 8.12 -10.42 -13.22
N THR A 421 7.88 -11.56 -13.90
CA THR A 421 7.44 -12.80 -13.24
C THR A 421 8.19 -14.02 -13.77
N VAL A 422 8.85 -14.74 -12.86
CA VAL A 422 9.47 -16.05 -13.11
C VAL A 422 8.60 -17.14 -12.51
N ARG A 423 8.27 -18.19 -13.27
CA ARG A 423 7.68 -19.43 -12.75
C ARG A 423 8.78 -20.48 -12.55
N VAL A 424 8.78 -21.14 -11.41
CA VAL A 424 9.74 -22.19 -11.04
C VAL A 424 9.00 -23.49 -10.76
N ASN A 425 9.35 -24.55 -11.47
CA ASN A 425 8.81 -25.89 -11.25
C ASN A 425 9.68 -26.66 -10.26
N ILE A 426 9.04 -27.20 -9.23
CA ILE A 426 9.66 -27.97 -8.16
C ILE A 426 9.01 -29.35 -7.99
N THR A 427 8.28 -29.85 -8.98
CA THR A 427 7.55 -31.13 -8.90
C THR A 427 8.49 -32.31 -8.60
N THR A 428 9.76 -32.22 -9.02
CA THR A 428 10.74 -33.30 -8.87
C THR A 428 11.60 -33.21 -7.61
N ILE A 429 11.43 -32.18 -6.78
CA ILE A 429 12.24 -32.04 -5.56
C ILE A 429 11.47 -32.59 -4.34
N PRO A 430 12.15 -33.23 -3.38
CA PRO A 430 11.51 -33.73 -2.15
C PRO A 430 10.88 -32.62 -1.31
N THR A 431 9.91 -32.99 -0.46
CA THR A 431 9.39 -32.14 0.62
C THR A 431 10.54 -31.69 1.52
N GLY A 432 10.61 -30.39 1.82
CA GLY A 432 11.71 -29.85 2.61
C GLY A 432 11.87 -28.33 2.53
N THR A 433 12.89 -27.83 3.24
CA THR A 433 13.30 -26.43 3.18
C THR A 433 14.50 -26.27 2.25
N TYR A 434 14.46 -25.26 1.39
CA TYR A 434 15.55 -24.91 0.47
C TYR A 434 15.88 -23.42 0.55
N ILE A 435 17.08 -23.05 0.09
CA ILE A 435 17.45 -21.66 -0.18
C ILE A 435 17.35 -21.42 -1.67
N LEU A 436 16.41 -20.58 -2.07
CA LEU A 436 16.31 -20.02 -3.40
C LEU A 436 17.44 -19.02 -3.62
N SER A 437 18.14 -19.17 -4.74
CA SER A 437 19.10 -18.21 -5.24
C SER A 437 18.70 -17.81 -6.65
N VAL A 438 18.46 -16.52 -6.84
CA VAL A 438 18.23 -15.94 -8.17
C VAL A 438 19.38 -15.02 -8.49
N THR A 439 20.03 -15.28 -9.61
CA THR A 439 21.07 -14.44 -10.17
C THR A 439 20.62 -13.92 -11.52
N ASP A 440 20.96 -12.68 -11.85
CA ASP A 440 20.73 -12.11 -13.18
C ASP A 440 22.07 -11.74 -13.85
N ASP A 441 22.04 -11.02 -14.98
CA ASP A 441 23.23 -10.48 -15.68
C ASP A 441 24.18 -9.68 -14.77
N GLU A 442 23.64 -9.30 -13.62
CA GLU A 442 24.11 -8.26 -12.76
C GLU A 442 24.59 -8.84 -11.42
N GLY A 443 24.23 -10.07 -11.06
CA GLY A 443 24.73 -10.79 -9.88
C GLY A 443 23.63 -11.51 -9.09
N LEU A 444 23.89 -11.84 -7.82
CA LEU A 444 22.88 -12.42 -6.91
C LEU A 444 21.87 -11.34 -6.49
N ILE A 445 20.58 -11.59 -6.72
CA ILE A 445 19.51 -10.62 -6.52
C ILE A 445 18.45 -11.11 -5.52
N ILE A 446 18.32 -12.42 -5.33
CA ILE A 446 17.47 -13.03 -4.30
C ILE A 446 18.26 -14.16 -3.65
N SER A 447 18.23 -14.21 -2.32
CA SER A 447 18.70 -15.35 -1.53
C SER A 447 17.72 -15.59 -0.40
N GLU A 448 16.68 -16.38 -0.62
CA GLU A 448 15.58 -16.52 0.34
C GLU A 448 15.19 -17.96 0.62
N LYS A 449 14.61 -18.22 1.79
CA LYS A 449 14.13 -19.55 2.16
C LYS A 449 12.85 -19.90 1.39
N ILE A 450 12.71 -21.14 0.93
CA ILE A 450 11.45 -21.67 0.39
C ILE A 450 11.14 -23.00 1.05
N MET A 451 9.87 -23.37 1.08
CA MET A 451 9.40 -24.65 1.59
C MET A 451 8.64 -25.38 0.49
N LYS A 452 9.00 -26.65 0.26
CA LYS A 452 8.25 -27.60 -0.58
C LYS A 452 7.40 -28.46 0.36
N GLU A 453 6.10 -28.54 0.09
CA GLU A 453 5.16 -29.46 0.77
C GLU A 453 4.96 -30.75 -0.03
#